data_AF-A0A1D1YM01-F1
#
_entry.id   AF-A0A1D1YM01-F1
#
_cell.length_a   1.000
_cell.length_b   1.000
_cell.length_c   1.000
_cell.angle_alpha   90.00
_cell.angle_beta   90.00
_cell.angle_gamma   90.00
#
_symmetry.space_group_name_H-M   'P 1'
#
loop_
_entity.id
_entity.type
_entity.pdbx_description
1 polymer ?
#
loop_
_entity_poly.entity_id
_entity_poly.type
_entity_poly.pdbx_seq_one_letter_code
_entity_poly.pdbx_strand_id
1 'polypeptide(L)'
;TFPKSNSTIAVILETGNLVLKERPDSSSPIWQSFDHPTDTWVPGAWVGMNKITGEYQILTSWKNSEDPAPGLFSHGIDQGGSSDYFILWNRSVVYDHLGLWNGHSTRFFLPMRSSWYLEMTFVETKEWQYFNGTPSNDSLLFRVVMDVSGQVKFFLWQEDEQSWMLILSRPEVQCDVFSVCGAFGI
;
A
#
# COMPACT_ATOMS: atom_id res chain seq x y z
N THR A 1 -35.04 -28.67 15.06
CA THR A 1 -34.04 -27.59 14.98
C THR A 1 -34.04 -27.09 13.55
N PHE A 2 -34.50 -25.86 13.29
CA PHE A 2 -34.45 -25.30 11.92
C PHE A 2 -32.99 -25.14 11.49
N PRO A 3 -32.63 -25.44 10.23
CA PRO A 3 -31.26 -25.23 9.77
C PRO A 3 -30.94 -23.74 9.92
N LYS A 4 -29.83 -23.42 10.60
CA LYS A 4 -29.26 -22.07 10.58
C LYS A 4 -29.04 -21.73 9.11
N SER A 5 -29.85 -20.82 8.57
CA SER A 5 -29.58 -20.22 7.27
C SER A 5 -28.23 -19.52 7.37
N ASN A 6 -27.19 -20.11 6.79
CA ASN A 6 -25.89 -19.45 6.62
C ASN A 6 -26.07 -18.36 5.56
N SER A 7 -26.59 -17.21 5.98
CA SER A 7 -26.79 -16.02 5.13
C SER A 7 -25.48 -15.26 4.97
N THR A 8 -24.41 -15.98 4.61
CA THR A 8 -23.12 -15.36 4.35
C THR A 8 -23.28 -14.44 3.14
N ILE A 9 -22.88 -13.18 3.31
CA ILE A 9 -22.95 -12.17 2.24
C ILE A 9 -21.57 -11.60 1.96
N ALA A 10 -21.34 -11.25 0.70
CA ALA A 10 -20.18 -10.47 0.27
C ALA A 10 -20.64 -9.05 -0.09
N VAL A 11 -19.94 -8.04 0.42
CA VAL A 11 -20.29 -6.62 0.23
C VAL A 11 -19.03 -5.86 -0.12
N ILE A 12 -19.07 -5.03 -1.16
CA ILE A 12 -18.03 -4.03 -1.42
C ILE A 12 -18.45 -2.75 -0.69
N LEU A 13 -17.61 -2.29 0.23
CA LEU A 13 -17.82 -1.03 0.95
C LEU A 13 -17.45 0.17 0.07
N GLU A 14 -17.89 1.37 0.43
CA GLU A 14 -17.51 2.62 -0.24
C GLU A 14 -15.98 2.85 -0.27
N THR A 15 -15.26 2.25 0.67
CA THR A 15 -13.79 2.27 0.70
C THR A 15 -13.14 1.36 -0.37
N GLY A 16 -13.92 0.55 -1.08
CA GLY A 16 -13.43 -0.51 -1.97
C GLY A 16 -13.07 -1.81 -1.27
N ASN A 17 -13.19 -1.88 0.07
CA ASN A 17 -12.94 -3.10 0.82
C ASN A 17 -14.08 -4.12 0.56
N LEU A 18 -13.74 -5.26 -0.02
CA LEU A 18 -14.64 -6.39 -0.18
C LEU A 18 -14.66 -7.18 1.12
N VAL A 19 -15.81 -7.21 1.80
CA VAL A 19 -15.97 -7.88 3.08
C VAL A 19 -16.94 -9.06 2.98
N LEU A 20 -16.60 -10.17 3.63
CA LEU A 20 -17.48 -11.31 3.83
C LEU A 20 -18.04 -11.26 5.25
N LYS A 21 -19.36 -11.37 5.40
CA LYS A 21 -20.04 -11.32 6.70
C LYS A 21 -20.93 -12.54 6.90
N GLU A 22 -21.08 -13.00 8.14
CA GLU A 22 -21.99 -14.11 8.47
C GLU A 22 -23.46 -13.73 8.22
N ARG A 23 -23.81 -12.45 8.44
CA ARG A 23 -25.14 -11.87 8.23
C ARG A 23 -25.03 -10.39 7.83
N PRO A 24 -26.08 -9.79 7.23
CA PRO A 24 -26.10 -8.36 6.90
C PRO A 24 -25.77 -7.43 8.08
N ASP A 25 -26.33 -7.74 9.24
CA ASP A 25 -26.22 -6.89 10.44
C ASP A 25 -24.97 -7.20 11.29
N SER A 26 -24.11 -8.13 10.84
CA SER A 26 -22.87 -8.45 11.56
C SER A 26 -21.92 -7.24 11.57
N SER A 27 -21.49 -6.85 12.76
CA SER A 27 -20.55 -5.74 12.95
C SER A 27 -19.16 -6.07 12.42
N SER A 28 -18.70 -7.30 12.62
CA SER A 28 -17.36 -7.74 12.27
C SER A 28 -17.39 -8.65 11.03
N PRO A 29 -16.54 -8.40 10.04
CA PRO A 29 -16.39 -9.32 8.91
C PRO A 29 -15.69 -10.61 9.36
N ILE A 30 -15.98 -11.70 8.68
CA ILE A 30 -15.23 -12.97 8.82
C ILE A 30 -14.00 -13.00 7.89
N TRP A 31 -13.98 -12.16 6.86
CA TRP A 31 -12.88 -11.97 5.93
C TRP A 31 -13.00 -10.59 5.27
N GLN A 32 -11.88 -9.96 4.91
CA GLN A 32 -11.87 -8.70 4.16
C GLN A 32 -10.67 -8.63 3.21
N SER A 33 -10.85 -8.00 2.05
CA SER A 33 -9.81 -7.90 1.03
C SER A 33 -8.64 -7.01 1.46
N PHE A 34 -8.89 -6.04 2.34
CA PHE A 34 -7.82 -5.20 2.87
C PHE A 34 -6.81 -5.94 3.75
N ASP A 35 -7.12 -7.17 4.18
CA ASP A 35 -6.15 -8.04 4.86
C ASP A 35 -5.30 -8.88 3.86
N HIS A 36 -5.49 -8.66 2.56
CA HIS A 36 -4.82 -9.41 1.50
C HIS A 36 -4.43 -8.48 0.34
N PRO A 37 -3.53 -7.51 0.55
CA PRO A 37 -3.12 -6.59 -0.50
C PRO A 37 -2.41 -7.32 -1.65
N THR A 38 -2.50 -6.74 -2.85
CA THR A 38 -1.81 -7.19 -4.06
C THR A 38 -0.66 -6.24 -4.36
N ASP A 39 -0.68 -5.54 -5.49
CA ASP A 39 0.31 -4.52 -5.86
C ASP A 39 -0.07 -3.12 -5.37
N THR A 40 -1.32 -2.93 -4.98
CA THR A 40 -1.92 -1.62 -4.74
C THR A 40 -2.35 -1.44 -3.29
N TRP A 41 -1.97 -0.31 -2.70
CA TRP A 41 -2.54 0.23 -1.48
C TRP A 41 -3.49 1.40 -1.79
N VAL A 42 -4.59 1.49 -1.05
CA VAL A 42 -5.57 2.58 -1.11
C VAL A 42 -5.88 3.08 0.31
N PRO A 43 -6.35 4.32 0.49
CA PRO A 43 -6.75 4.84 1.80
C PRO A 43 -7.69 3.90 2.56
N GLY A 44 -7.38 3.64 3.83
CA GLY A 44 -8.12 2.71 4.69
C GLY A 44 -7.65 1.26 4.64
N ALA A 45 -6.88 0.86 3.63
CA ALA A 45 -6.12 -0.40 3.65
C ALA A 45 -4.88 -0.25 4.54
N TRP A 46 -4.26 -1.36 4.90
CA TRP A 46 -3.04 -1.34 5.70
C TRP A 46 -1.95 -2.18 5.04
N VAL A 47 -0.71 -1.71 5.19
CA VAL A 47 0.51 -2.43 4.81
C VAL A 47 1.50 -2.15 5.92
N GLY A 48 2.00 -3.22 6.54
CA GLY A 48 2.69 -3.12 7.80
C GLY A 48 2.68 -4.42 8.58
N MET A 49 2.77 -4.29 9.89
CA MET A 49 2.85 -5.38 10.85
C MET A 49 1.91 -5.16 12.03
N ASN A 50 1.22 -6.23 12.42
CA ASN A 50 0.64 -6.37 13.74
C ASN A 50 1.69 -6.99 14.68
N LYS A 51 2.20 -6.21 15.63
CA LYS A 51 3.23 -6.62 16.60
C LYS A 51 2.73 -7.68 17.60
N ILE A 52 1.41 -7.84 17.74
CA ILE A 52 0.80 -8.82 18.66
C ILE A 52 0.61 -10.17 17.98
N THR A 53 0.05 -10.19 16.77
CA THR A 53 -0.22 -11.44 16.03
C THR A 53 0.96 -11.90 15.18
N GLY A 54 1.90 -11.00 14.87
CA GLY A 54 2.98 -11.23 13.92
C GLY A 54 2.54 -11.19 12.46
N GLU A 55 1.29 -10.81 12.19
CA GLU A 55 0.80 -10.65 10.82
C GLU A 55 1.54 -9.51 10.13
N TYR A 56 1.97 -9.75 8.89
CA TYR A 56 2.73 -8.80 8.11
C TYR A 56 2.24 -8.75 6.67
N GLN A 57 2.03 -7.53 6.17
CA GLN A 57 1.50 -7.26 4.85
C GLN A 57 2.44 -6.34 4.08
N ILE A 58 2.56 -6.61 2.79
CA ILE A 58 3.38 -5.88 1.82
C ILE A 58 2.65 -5.82 0.49
N LEU A 59 2.93 -4.78 -0.28
CA LEU A 59 2.57 -4.76 -1.69
C LEU A 59 3.53 -5.66 -2.46
N THR A 60 3.01 -6.43 -3.42
CA THR A 60 3.81 -7.23 -4.35
C THR A 60 3.44 -6.84 -5.76
N SER A 61 4.42 -6.48 -6.59
CA SER A 61 4.16 -6.13 -7.99
C SER A 61 3.48 -7.27 -8.72
N TRP A 62 2.80 -6.96 -9.81
CA TRP A 62 2.49 -7.97 -10.81
C TRP A 62 3.77 -8.53 -11.42
N LYS A 63 3.63 -9.66 -12.10
CA LYS A 63 4.74 -10.31 -12.81
C LYS A 63 5.11 -9.56 -14.08
N ASN A 64 4.12 -9.02 -14.78
CA ASN A 64 4.27 -8.07 -15.88
C ASN A 64 2.93 -7.33 -16.10
N SER A 65 2.84 -6.49 -17.14
CA SER A 65 1.66 -5.67 -17.44
C SER A 65 0.39 -6.47 -17.81
N GLU A 66 0.54 -7.76 -18.14
CA GLU A 66 -0.56 -8.63 -18.60
C GLU A 66 -0.86 -9.78 -17.61
N ASP A 67 0.10 -10.16 -16.77
CA ASP A 67 0.02 -11.28 -15.82
C ASP A 67 0.00 -10.75 -14.37
N PRO A 68 -1.17 -10.73 -13.70
CA PRO A 68 -1.31 -10.23 -12.33
C PRO A 68 -0.78 -11.20 -11.27
N ALA A 69 -0.17 -12.32 -11.66
CA ALA A 69 0.53 -13.19 -10.73
C ALA A 69 1.62 -12.41 -9.96
N PRO A 70 1.98 -12.84 -8.74
CA PRO A 70 3.03 -12.18 -7.95
C PRO A 70 4.35 -12.09 -8.71
N GLY A 71 4.88 -10.87 -8.82
CA GLY A 71 6.15 -10.54 -9.44
C GLY A 71 7.33 -10.53 -8.46
N LEU A 72 8.43 -9.92 -8.92
CA LEU A 72 9.72 -9.92 -8.19
C LEU A 72 9.83 -8.83 -7.14
N PHE A 73 9.09 -7.73 -7.29
CA PHE A 73 9.25 -6.57 -6.43
C PHE A 73 8.20 -6.54 -5.34
N SER A 74 8.59 -6.10 -4.15
CA SER A 74 7.65 -5.92 -3.05
C SER A 74 7.97 -4.64 -2.28
N HIS A 75 6.96 -3.98 -1.76
CA HIS A 75 7.09 -2.75 -0.98
C HIS A 75 6.41 -2.88 0.38
N GLY A 76 7.10 -2.45 1.43
CA GLY A 76 6.58 -2.46 2.78
C GLY A 76 7.52 -1.76 3.77
N ILE A 77 7.27 -2.01 5.05
CA ILE A 77 8.07 -1.51 6.17
C ILE A 77 8.99 -2.61 6.69
N ASP A 78 10.11 -2.25 7.32
CA ASP A 78 10.99 -3.24 7.93
C ASP A 78 10.36 -3.96 9.13
N GLN A 79 10.47 -5.29 9.13
CA GLN A 79 10.04 -6.15 10.23
C GLN A 79 10.99 -6.07 11.44
N GLY A 80 12.26 -5.67 11.22
CA GLY A 80 13.27 -5.51 12.26
C GLY A 80 13.02 -4.35 13.22
N GLY A 81 11.93 -3.61 13.02
CA GLY A 81 11.53 -2.50 13.88
C GLY A 81 12.15 -1.16 13.51
N SER A 82 12.91 -1.08 12.41
CA SER A 82 13.26 0.23 11.86
C SER A 82 12.03 0.89 11.24
N SER A 83 12.00 2.22 11.26
CA SER A 83 10.92 3.01 10.66
C SER A 83 11.14 3.24 9.16
N ASP A 84 11.92 2.38 8.51
CA ASP A 84 12.33 2.54 7.11
C ASP A 84 11.37 1.81 6.16
N TYR A 85 11.24 2.39 4.97
CA TYR A 85 10.41 1.91 3.87
C TYR A 85 11.31 1.26 2.82
N PHE A 86 10.96 0.06 2.39
CA PHE A 86 11.84 -0.72 1.53
C PHE A 86 11.14 -1.14 0.27
N ILE A 87 11.96 -1.32 -0.76
CA ILE A 87 11.63 -2.18 -1.89
C ILE A 87 12.50 -3.43 -1.75
N LEU A 88 11.88 -4.60 -1.84
CA LEU A 88 12.54 -5.89 -1.86
C LEU A 88 12.51 -6.44 -3.28
N TRP A 89 13.66 -6.94 -3.73
CA TRP A 89 13.76 -7.81 -4.89
C TRP A 89 13.73 -9.27 -4.42
N ASN A 90 12.88 -10.07 -5.07
CA ASN A 90 12.69 -11.48 -4.77
C ASN A 90 12.41 -11.74 -3.28
N ARG A 91 11.60 -10.85 -2.68
CA ARG A 91 11.12 -10.87 -1.27
C ARG A 91 12.19 -10.91 -0.18
N SER A 92 13.48 -10.84 -0.52
CA SER A 92 14.57 -11.15 0.42
C SER A 92 15.78 -10.23 0.27
N VAL A 93 16.02 -9.70 -0.92
CA VAL A 93 17.13 -8.77 -1.16
C VAL A 93 16.59 -7.36 -1.11
N VAL A 94 17.18 -6.50 -0.29
CA VAL A 94 16.85 -5.07 -0.31
C VAL A 94 17.27 -4.49 -1.67
N TYR A 95 16.28 -4.05 -2.43
CA TYR A 95 16.46 -3.38 -3.71
C TYR A 95 16.72 -1.90 -3.48
N ASP A 96 15.89 -1.26 -2.67
CA ASP A 96 16.01 0.15 -2.38
C ASP A 96 15.50 0.49 -0.98
N HIS A 97 16.08 1.55 -0.40
CA HIS A 97 15.65 2.16 0.85
C HIS A 97 15.00 3.50 0.50
N LEU A 98 13.68 3.57 0.65
CA LEU A 98 12.93 4.79 0.37
C LEU A 98 13.11 5.85 1.47
N GLY A 99 13.67 5.45 2.60
CA GLY A 99 14.14 6.34 3.65
C GLY A 99 13.48 6.08 5.00
N LEU A 100 14.25 6.31 6.06
CA LEU A 100 13.79 6.27 7.43
C LEU A 100 12.70 7.30 7.67
N TRP A 101 11.58 6.86 8.24
CA TRP A 101 10.59 7.78 8.78
C TRP A 101 11.21 8.62 9.90
N ASN A 102 11.20 9.94 9.74
CA ASN A 102 11.78 10.90 10.68
C ASN A 102 10.80 11.39 11.75
N GLY A 103 9.69 10.66 11.96
CA GLY A 103 8.64 11.02 12.91
C GLY A 103 7.65 12.09 12.42
N HIS A 104 7.81 12.65 11.21
CA HIS A 104 6.93 13.70 10.69
C HIS A 104 6.10 13.22 9.51
N SER A 105 4.81 13.58 9.50
CA SER A 105 3.94 13.32 8.36
C SER A 105 4.47 13.96 7.08
N THR A 106 4.44 13.22 5.98
CA THR A 106 4.83 13.75 4.67
C THR A 106 3.58 14.12 3.89
N ARG A 107 3.42 15.40 3.57
CA ARG A 107 2.32 15.89 2.74
C ARG A 107 2.74 15.97 1.29
N PHE A 108 2.02 15.25 0.44
CA PHE A 108 2.13 15.35 -1.01
C PHE A 108 1.05 16.32 -1.50
N PHE A 109 1.45 17.56 -1.78
CA PHE A 109 0.56 18.59 -2.32
C PHE A 109 0.33 18.39 -3.81
N LEU A 110 -0.91 18.58 -4.26
CA LEU A 110 -1.26 18.42 -5.66
C LEU A 110 -0.83 19.65 -6.47
N PRO A 111 -0.12 19.49 -7.62
CA PRO A 111 0.37 20.61 -8.42
C PRO A 111 -0.72 21.57 -8.90
N MET A 112 -1.94 21.06 -9.15
CA MET A 112 -3.04 21.83 -9.76
C MET A 112 -4.06 22.38 -8.75
N ARG A 113 -4.09 21.86 -7.52
CA ARG A 113 -5.01 22.28 -6.46
C ARG A 113 -4.25 22.34 -5.14
N SER A 114 -3.59 23.47 -4.89
CA SER A 114 -2.69 23.65 -3.73
C SER A 114 -3.34 23.42 -2.37
N SER A 115 -4.68 23.50 -2.26
CA SER A 115 -5.42 23.19 -1.04
C SER A 115 -5.60 21.69 -0.78
N TRP A 116 -5.37 20.84 -1.78
CA TRP A 116 -5.54 19.40 -1.69
C TRP A 116 -4.18 18.72 -1.53
N TYR A 117 -4.11 17.81 -0.57
CA TYR A 117 -2.91 17.05 -0.26
C TYR A 117 -3.26 15.66 0.23
N LEU A 118 -2.31 14.74 0.06
CA LEU A 118 -2.31 13.47 0.77
C LEU A 118 -1.30 13.56 1.90
N GLU A 119 -1.74 13.31 3.13
CA GLU A 119 -0.85 13.18 4.28
C GLU A 119 -0.53 11.71 4.48
N MET A 120 0.70 11.31 4.12
CA MET A 120 1.23 10.00 4.43
C MET A 120 1.83 10.04 5.83
N THR A 121 1.53 9.02 6.63
CA THR A 121 2.04 8.86 7.98
C THR A 121 2.52 7.44 8.22
N PHE A 122 3.67 7.31 8.88
CA PHE A 122 4.03 6.06 9.52
C PHE A 122 3.38 6.05 10.91
N VAL A 123 2.60 5.00 11.17
CA VAL A 123 1.91 4.81 12.44
C VAL A 123 2.65 3.73 13.22
N GLU A 124 3.14 4.08 14.38
CA GLU A 124 3.77 3.15 15.31
C GLU A 124 3.08 3.21 16.68
N THR A 125 2.51 2.08 17.08
CA THR A 125 1.96 1.85 18.42
C THR A 125 2.62 0.63 19.06
N LYS A 126 2.13 0.22 20.23
CA LYS A 126 2.57 -1.03 20.88
C LYS A 126 2.11 -2.25 20.08
N GLU A 127 0.97 -2.13 19.40
CA GLU A 127 0.30 -3.22 18.69
C GLU A 127 0.56 -3.20 17.18
N TRP A 128 0.80 -2.03 16.58
CA TRP A 128 0.84 -1.88 15.14
C TRP A 128 2.04 -1.06 14.67
N GLN A 129 2.52 -1.41 13.48
CA GLN A 129 3.48 -0.64 12.71
C GLN A 129 2.96 -0.66 11.28
N TYR A 130 2.54 0.45 10.69
CA TYR A 130 2.01 0.44 9.32
C TYR A 130 2.09 1.82 8.72
N PHE A 131 1.99 1.87 7.40
CA PHE A 131 1.82 3.14 6.72
C PHE A 131 0.34 3.44 6.49
N ASN A 132 -0.01 4.70 6.69
CA ASN A 132 -1.33 5.23 6.48
C ASN A 132 -1.25 6.43 5.54
N GLY A 133 -2.33 6.69 4.82
CA GLY A 133 -2.46 7.89 4.00
C GLY A 133 -3.86 8.45 4.15
N THR A 134 -3.93 9.72 4.54
CA THR A 134 -5.19 10.42 4.73
C THR A 134 -5.28 11.55 3.70
N PRO A 135 -6.24 11.49 2.76
CA PRO A 135 -6.46 12.59 1.85
C PRO A 135 -7.09 13.77 2.60
N SER A 136 -6.78 15.00 2.18
CA SER A 136 -7.38 16.21 2.75
C SER A 136 -8.87 16.37 2.41
N ASN A 137 -9.38 15.56 1.49
CA ASN A 137 -10.76 15.53 1.03
C ASN A 137 -11.12 14.09 0.65
N ASP A 138 -12.19 13.55 1.22
CA ASP A 138 -12.63 12.16 1.02
C ASP A 138 -13.02 11.84 -0.44
N SER A 139 -13.29 12.85 -1.26
CA SER A 139 -13.53 12.66 -2.71
C SER A 139 -12.26 12.41 -3.52
N LEU A 140 -11.07 12.53 -2.91
CA LEU A 140 -9.80 12.28 -3.60
C LEU A 140 -9.52 10.79 -3.69
N LEU A 141 -9.53 10.26 -4.91
CA LEU A 141 -9.07 8.90 -5.17
C LEU A 141 -7.55 8.90 -5.34
N PHE A 142 -6.90 8.16 -4.44
CA PHE A 142 -5.46 8.05 -4.36
C PHE A 142 -5.07 6.58 -4.23
N ARG A 143 -3.96 6.19 -4.86
CA ARG A 143 -3.40 4.83 -4.70
C ARG A 143 -1.88 4.84 -4.77
N VAL A 144 -1.27 3.90 -4.05
CA VAL A 144 0.17 3.57 -4.16
C VAL A 144 0.29 2.21 -4.81
N VAL A 145 1.13 2.09 -5.83
CA VAL A 145 1.30 0.85 -6.60
C VAL A 145 2.77 0.43 -6.60
N MET A 146 3.04 -0.82 -6.24
CA MET A 146 4.32 -1.47 -6.48
C MET A 146 4.36 -1.93 -7.94
N ASP A 147 4.95 -1.12 -8.81
CA ASP A 147 4.97 -1.34 -10.25
C ASP A 147 5.92 -2.48 -10.66
N VAL A 148 5.61 -3.13 -11.79
CA VAL A 148 6.44 -4.20 -12.41
C VAL A 148 7.87 -3.75 -12.69
N SER A 149 8.11 -2.44 -12.83
CA SER A 149 9.44 -1.87 -13.04
C SER A 149 10.31 -1.84 -11.79
N GLY A 150 9.79 -2.24 -10.61
CA GLY A 150 10.50 -2.09 -9.34
C GLY A 150 10.43 -0.69 -8.74
N GLN A 151 9.45 0.12 -9.16
CA GLN A 151 9.19 1.44 -8.59
C GLN A 151 7.89 1.46 -7.81
N VAL A 152 7.88 2.12 -6.65
CA VAL A 152 6.65 2.51 -5.96
C VAL A 152 6.13 3.79 -6.58
N LYS A 153 4.91 3.75 -7.11
CA LYS A 153 4.28 4.86 -7.83
C LYS A 153 3.05 5.35 -7.08
N PHE A 154 2.94 6.67 -6.94
CA PHE A 154 1.83 7.33 -6.29
C PHE A 154 0.94 7.92 -7.37
N PHE A 155 -0.34 7.54 -7.40
CA PHE A 155 -1.29 7.97 -8.41
C PHE A 155 -2.46 8.72 -7.79
N LEU A 156 -2.90 9.75 -8.50
CA LEU A 156 -4.11 10.50 -8.22
C LEU A 156 -5.08 10.34 -9.40
N TRP A 157 -6.35 10.12 -9.12
CA TRP A 157 -7.38 10.16 -10.16
C TRP A 157 -7.69 11.59 -10.57
N GLN A 158 -7.67 11.87 -11.87
CA GLN A 158 -8.12 13.13 -12.44
C GLN A 158 -9.51 12.94 -13.04
N GLU A 159 -10.51 13.54 -12.40
CA GLU A 159 -11.91 13.44 -12.84
C GLU A 159 -12.12 14.04 -14.23
N ASP A 160 -11.46 15.17 -14.54
CA ASP A 160 -11.60 15.85 -15.84
C ASP A 160 -11.05 15.02 -17.00
N GLU A 161 -10.00 14.22 -16.76
CA GLU A 161 -9.34 13.39 -17.78
C GLU A 161 -9.75 11.91 -17.73
N GLN A 162 -10.50 11.52 -16.69
CA GLN A 162 -10.87 10.12 -16.40
C GLN A 162 -9.64 9.19 -16.43
N SER A 163 -8.53 9.66 -15.84
CA SER A 163 -7.24 8.98 -15.92
C SER A 163 -6.46 9.07 -14.59
N TRP A 164 -5.51 8.15 -14.41
CA TRP A 164 -4.59 8.18 -13.27
C TRP A 164 -3.36 9.02 -13.61
N MET A 165 -3.15 10.11 -12.89
CA MET A 165 -1.96 10.93 -12.95
C MET A 165 -0.89 10.40 -12.00
N LEU A 166 0.32 10.19 -12.51
CA LEU A 166 1.49 9.88 -11.68
C LEU A 166 1.95 11.15 -10.96
N ILE A 167 1.95 11.12 -9.62
CA ILE A 167 2.41 12.23 -8.79
C ILE A 167 3.91 12.12 -8.51
N LEU A 168 4.37 10.92 -8.16
CA LEU A 168 5.77 10.61 -7.95
C LEU A 168 6.03 9.11 -8.12
N SER A 169 7.28 8.77 -8.41
CA SER A 169 7.78 7.40 -8.39
C SER A 169 9.08 7.34 -7.57
N ARG A 170 9.29 6.21 -6.90
CA ARG A 170 10.52 5.93 -6.16
C ARG A 170 11.03 4.52 -6.47
N PRO A 171 12.34 4.34 -6.70
CA PRO A 171 13.35 5.39 -6.90
C PRO A 171 13.04 6.26 -8.14
N GLU A 172 13.54 7.50 -8.17
CA GLU A 172 13.32 8.42 -9.30
C GLU A 172 14.17 8.04 -10.52
N VAL A 173 15.38 7.53 -10.28
CA VAL A 173 16.27 6.97 -11.30
C VAL A 173 16.64 5.55 -10.87
N GLN A 174 16.55 4.58 -11.78
CA GLN A 174 16.87 3.18 -11.45
C GLN A 174 18.36 2.98 -11.07
N CYS A 175 19.23 3.94 -11.37
CA CYS A 175 20.63 3.95 -10.94
C CYS A 175 20.81 4.28 -9.45
N ASP A 176 19.81 4.87 -8.78
CA ASP A 176 19.87 5.19 -7.35
C ASP A 176 19.65 3.95 -6.46
N VAL A 177 19.27 2.82 -7.07
CA VAL A 177 19.04 1.54 -6.43
C VAL A 177 20.34 0.98 -5.86
N PHE A 178 20.31 0.57 -4.60
CA PHE A 178 21.46 -0.02 -3.92
C PHE A 178 21.95 -1.26 -4.69
N SER A 179 23.23 -1.26 -5.07
CA SER A 179 23.91 -2.39 -5.75
C SER A 179 23.59 -2.65 -7.22
N VAL A 180 22.95 -1.73 -7.96
CA VAL A 180 22.94 -1.81 -9.45
C VAL A 180 24.36 -1.71 -10.00
N CYS A 181 25.15 -0.84 -9.38
CA CYS A 181 26.58 -0.77 -9.54
C CYS A 181 27.22 -1.65 -8.45
N GLY A 182 27.92 -2.72 -8.86
CA GLY A 182 28.68 -3.56 -7.93
C GLY A 182 29.71 -2.74 -7.14
N ALA A 183 30.47 -3.38 -6.25
CA ALA A 183 31.53 -2.69 -5.52
C ALA A 183 32.40 -1.86 -6.50
N PHE A 184 32.49 -0.55 -6.25
CA PHE A 184 33.21 0.45 -7.06
C PHE A 184 32.58 0.90 -8.40
N GLY A 185 31.31 0.61 -8.70
CA GLY A 185 30.62 1.21 -9.85
C GLY A 185 29.96 2.55 -9.51
N ILE A 186 29.97 3.49 -10.47
CA ILE A 186 29.17 4.73 -10.45
C ILE A 186 27.92 4.48 -11.28
#